data_AF-A0A8J8BRY5-F1
#
_entry.id   AF-A0A8J8BRY5-F1
#
_cell.length_a   1.000
_cell.length_b   1.000
_cell.length_c   1.000
_cell.angle_alpha   90.00
_cell.angle_beta   90.00
_cell.angle_gamma   90.00
#
_symmetry.space_group_name_H-M   'P 1'
#
loop_
_entity.id
_entity.type
_entity.pdbx_description
1 polymer ?
#
loop_
_entity_poly.entity_id
_entity_poly.type
_entity_poly.pdbx_seq_one_letter_code
_entity_poly.pdbx_strand_id
1 'polypeptide(L)'
;MDSLDYFKKSYFALDGLWFIMVEEESSFEYALELDKRVWKIMAKIQARTAMKLGKDFFESLRLKWDSEEYTYRLEKYSVIIELCPWWEIMKSSGRENTAGRVGAAICPMLYNEWAKEYKAPYTITFETSMCQGDPVCTLHFEKSVK
;
A
#
# COMPACT_ATOMS: atom_id res chain seq x y z
N MET A 1 24.10 6.77 6.51
CA MET A 1 23.31 5.77 5.76
C MET A 1 23.99 4.43 5.95
N ASP A 2 23.33 3.52 6.67
CA ASP A 2 23.80 2.14 6.80
C ASP A 2 23.34 1.29 5.60
N SER A 3 23.71 0.00 5.59
CA SER A 3 23.35 -0.90 4.49
C SER A 3 21.84 -1.11 4.34
N LEU A 4 21.09 -1.05 5.45
CA LEU A 4 19.65 -1.30 5.45
C LEU A 4 18.90 -0.09 4.88
N ASP A 5 19.30 1.12 5.27
CA ASP A 5 18.82 2.39 4.69
C ASP A 5 19.15 2.49 3.19
N TYR A 6 20.36 2.07 2.79
CA TYR A 6 20.74 2.00 1.36
C TYR A 6 19.82 1.08 0.56
N PHE A 7 19.62 -0.16 1.00
CA PHE A 7 18.76 -1.12 0.27
C PHE A 7 17.30 -0.68 0.26
N LYS A 8 16.79 -0.14 1.38
CA LYS A 8 15.44 0.42 1.45
C LYS A 8 15.23 1.47 0.35
N LYS A 9 16.10 2.47 0.27
CA LYS A 9 16.06 3.52 -0.76
C LYS A 9 16.20 2.95 -2.17
N SER A 10 17.11 2.00 -2.37
CA SER A 10 17.34 1.36 -3.67
C SER A 10 16.10 0.61 -4.17
N TYR A 11 15.41 -0.14 -3.30
CA TYR A 11 14.22 -0.90 -3.70
C TYR A 11 12.99 -0.01 -3.89
N PHE A 12 12.82 1.05 -3.09
CA PHE A 12 11.77 2.04 -3.37
C PHE A 12 11.99 2.76 -4.71
N ALA A 13 13.23 3.11 -5.05
CA ALA A 13 13.55 3.69 -6.34
C ALA A 13 13.27 2.69 -7.48
N LEU A 14 13.64 1.42 -7.32
CA LEU A 14 13.35 0.37 -8.30
C LEU A 14 11.84 0.24 -8.56
N ASP A 15 11.01 0.31 -7.52
CA ASP A 15 9.55 0.28 -7.63
C ASP A 15 9.00 1.41 -8.51
N GLY A 16 9.47 2.66 -8.31
CA GLY A 16 9.08 3.76 -9.19
C GLY A 16 9.63 3.62 -10.62
N LEU A 17 10.87 3.16 -10.76
CA LEU A 17 11.55 3.06 -12.05
C LEU A 17 10.89 2.05 -12.98
N TRP A 18 10.52 0.86 -12.50
CA TRP A 18 9.91 -0.14 -13.40
C TRP A 18 8.55 0.33 -13.93
N PHE A 19 7.77 1.02 -13.10
CA PHE A 19 6.50 1.62 -13.51
C PHE A 19 6.71 2.62 -14.64
N ILE A 20 7.69 3.52 -14.49
CA ILE A 20 8.04 4.54 -15.49
C ILE A 20 8.48 3.86 -16.79
N MET A 21 9.35 2.87 -16.73
CA MET A 21 9.82 2.17 -17.95
C MET A 21 8.67 1.51 -18.72
N VAL A 22 7.69 0.93 -18.02
CA VAL A 22 6.52 0.31 -18.66
C VAL A 22 5.57 1.35 -19.23
N GLU A 23 5.42 2.48 -18.53
CA GLU A 23 4.60 3.60 -18.99
C GLU A 23 5.17 4.22 -20.28
N GLU A 24 6.49 4.44 -20.34
CA GLU A 24 7.19 5.01 -21.51
C GLU A 24 7.10 4.10 -22.74
N GLU A 25 7.26 2.79 -22.55
CA GLU A 25 7.21 1.79 -23.63
C GLU A 25 5.77 1.44 -24.08
N SER A 26 4.77 1.80 -23.27
CA SER A 26 3.38 1.42 -23.55
C SER A 26 2.41 2.55 -23.20
N SER A 27 1.88 2.55 -21.99
CA SER A 27 0.88 3.53 -21.54
C SER A 27 0.75 3.49 -20.02
N PHE A 28 0.26 4.58 -19.44
CA PHE A 28 -0.06 4.64 -18.01
C PHE A 28 -1.06 3.54 -17.62
N GLU A 29 -2.10 3.32 -18.44
CA GLU A 29 -3.14 2.32 -18.18
C GLU A 29 -2.56 0.91 -18.12
N TYR A 30 -1.66 0.58 -19.06
CA TYR A 30 -0.99 -0.72 -19.08
C TYR A 30 -0.02 -0.89 -17.90
N ALA A 31 0.76 0.16 -17.58
CA ALA A 31 1.63 0.19 -16.42
C ALA A 31 0.85 -0.02 -15.11
N LEU A 32 -0.28 0.67 -14.94
CA LEU A 32 -1.12 0.53 -13.75
C LEU A 32 -1.77 -0.85 -13.62
N GLU A 33 -2.21 -1.45 -14.71
CA GLU A 33 -2.75 -2.82 -14.66
C GLU A 33 -1.67 -3.84 -14.29
N LEU A 34 -0.45 -3.68 -14.81
CA LEU A 34 0.69 -4.50 -14.42
C LEU A 34 1.06 -4.26 -12.95
N ASP A 35 1.08 -3.01 -12.50
CA ASP A 35 1.39 -2.62 -11.11
C ASP A 35 0.42 -3.27 -10.13
N LYS A 36 -0.87 -3.22 -10.44
CA LYS A 36 -1.91 -3.91 -9.67
C LYS A 36 -1.67 -5.41 -9.57
N ARG A 37 -1.22 -6.05 -10.64
CA ARG A 37 -0.92 -7.50 -10.64
C ARG A 37 0.31 -7.81 -9.80
N VAL A 38 1.37 -7.01 -9.92
CA VAL A 38 2.60 -7.14 -9.12
C VAL A 38 2.28 -6.95 -7.63
N TRP A 39 1.60 -5.87 -7.25
CA TRP A 39 1.23 -5.60 -5.87
C TRP A 39 0.31 -6.66 -5.28
N LYS A 40 -0.57 -7.28 -6.09
CA LYS A 40 -1.39 -8.41 -5.62
C LYS A 40 -0.54 -9.62 -5.24
N ILE A 41 0.52 -9.90 -6.01
CA ILE A 41 1.47 -10.98 -5.70
C ILE A 41 2.29 -10.60 -4.46
N MET A 42 2.79 -9.36 -4.42
CA MET A 42 3.59 -8.87 -3.30
C MET A 42 2.82 -8.89 -1.98
N ALA A 43 1.55 -8.47 -2.00
CA ALA A 43 0.64 -8.52 -0.86
C ALA A 43 0.61 -9.91 -0.20
N LYS A 44 0.49 -10.96 -1.02
CA LYS A 44 0.48 -12.34 -0.54
C LYS A 44 1.81 -12.76 0.06
N ILE A 45 2.92 -12.36 -0.57
CA ILE A 45 4.26 -12.66 -0.09
C ILE A 45 4.47 -12.00 1.27
N GLN A 46 4.15 -10.70 1.41
CA GLN A 46 4.29 -9.97 2.67
C GLN A 46 3.40 -10.55 3.77
N ALA A 47 2.11 -10.77 3.48
CA ALA A 47 1.17 -11.36 4.43
C ALA A 47 1.64 -12.73 4.93
N ARG A 48 1.99 -13.66 4.02
CA ARG A 48 2.47 -14.99 4.40
C ARG A 48 3.79 -14.95 5.18
N THR A 49 4.65 -13.98 4.88
CA THR A 49 5.91 -13.80 5.61
C THR A 49 5.62 -13.34 7.04
N ALA A 50 4.72 -12.38 7.23
CA ALA A 50 4.29 -11.98 8.57
C ALA A 50 3.61 -13.11 9.35
N MET A 51 2.78 -13.94 8.69
CA MET A 51 2.22 -15.16 9.29
C MET A 51 3.31 -16.14 9.77
N LYS A 52 4.38 -16.35 8.98
CA LYS A 52 5.52 -17.19 9.38
C LYS A 52 6.28 -16.63 10.58
N LEU A 53 6.22 -15.31 10.79
CA LEU A 53 6.75 -14.65 11.99
C LEU A 53 5.79 -14.74 13.20
N GLY A 54 4.67 -15.46 13.08
CA GLY A 54 3.70 -15.66 14.15
C GLY A 54 2.80 -14.46 14.43
N LYS A 55 2.72 -13.50 13.51
CA LYS A 55 1.93 -12.28 13.66
C LYS A 55 0.46 -12.51 13.29
N ASP A 56 -0.46 -12.00 14.10
CA ASP A 56 -1.87 -11.96 13.74
C ASP A 56 -2.15 -10.91 12.64
N PHE A 57 -3.40 -10.84 12.15
CA PHE A 57 -3.76 -9.94 11.06
C PHE A 57 -3.40 -8.47 11.33
N PHE A 58 -3.75 -7.94 12.50
CA PHE A 58 -3.51 -6.54 12.83
C PHE A 58 -2.05 -6.28 13.17
N GLU A 59 -1.38 -7.19 13.88
CA GLU A 59 0.06 -7.13 14.12
C GLU A 59 0.86 -7.12 12.81
N SER A 60 0.38 -7.83 11.80
CA SER A 60 1.05 -7.91 10.51
C SER A 60 0.86 -6.63 9.69
N LEU A 61 -0.32 -6.00 9.76
CA LEU A 61 -0.52 -4.68 9.18
C LEU A 61 0.34 -3.62 9.86
N ARG A 62 0.44 -3.64 11.20
CA ARG A 62 1.38 -2.79 11.96
C ARG A 62 2.81 -3.00 11.49
N LEU A 63 3.26 -4.25 11.39
CA LEU A 63 4.60 -4.58 10.88
C LEU A 63 4.84 -3.95 9.49
N LYS A 64 3.88 -4.02 8.57
CA LYS A 64 3.98 -3.39 7.25
C LYS A 64 4.11 -1.87 7.36
N TRP A 65 3.19 -1.23 8.06
CA TRP A 65 3.18 0.23 8.21
C TRP A 65 4.45 0.75 8.88
N ASP A 66 4.88 0.10 9.96
CA ASP A 66 6.09 0.46 10.69
C ASP A 66 7.34 0.28 9.81
N SER A 67 7.43 -0.83 9.05
CA SER A 67 8.57 -1.11 8.15
C SER A 67 8.68 -0.10 7.01
N GLU A 68 7.53 0.39 6.55
CA GLU A 68 7.44 1.34 5.45
C GLU A 68 7.41 2.80 5.94
N GLU A 69 7.51 3.06 7.25
CA GLU A 69 7.52 4.39 7.90
C GLU A 69 6.20 5.19 7.79
N TYR A 70 5.06 4.49 7.77
CA TYR A 70 3.76 5.15 7.90
C TYR A 70 3.59 5.69 9.32
N THR A 71 2.95 6.86 9.44
CA THR A 71 2.37 7.33 10.71
C THR A 71 0.88 7.06 10.68
N TYR A 72 0.37 6.35 11.68
CA TYR A 72 -1.03 5.94 11.72
C TYR A 72 -1.57 5.84 13.15
N ARG A 73 -2.89 5.94 13.26
CA ARG A 73 -3.65 5.68 14.48
C ARG A 73 -4.66 4.56 14.22
N LEU A 74 -4.77 3.66 15.17
CA LEU A 74 -5.78 2.60 15.15
C LEU A 74 -7.00 3.03 15.95
N GLU A 75 -8.16 2.78 15.38
CA GLU A 75 -9.46 2.92 16.03
C GLU A 75 -10.20 1.59 15.94
N LYS A 76 -11.38 1.52 16.57
CA LYS A 76 -12.09 0.24 16.78
C LYS A 76 -12.38 -0.52 15.48
N TYR A 77 -12.70 0.19 14.40
CA TYR A 77 -13.04 -0.37 13.09
C TYR A 77 -12.38 0.37 11.93
N SER A 78 -11.35 1.16 12.21
CA SER A 78 -10.67 1.96 11.21
C SER A 78 -9.19 2.17 11.53
N VAL A 79 -8.42 2.49 10.50
CA VAL A 79 -7.05 3.01 10.60
C VAL A 79 -7.02 4.37 9.95
N ILE A 80 -6.47 5.35 10.64
CA ILE A 80 -6.20 6.68 10.09
C ILE A 80 -4.71 6.77 9.82
N ILE A 81 -4.33 6.91 8.56
CA ILE A 81 -2.95 7.18 8.15
C ILE A 81 -2.79 8.70 8.10
N GLU A 82 -1.88 9.21 8.93
CA GLU A 82 -1.54 10.63 9.06
C GLU A 82 -0.30 11.01 8.23
N LEU A 83 0.55 10.02 7.93
CA LEU A 83 1.65 10.16 6.96
C LEU A 83 1.72 8.91 6.09
N CYS A 84 1.61 9.12 4.77
CA CYS A 84 1.76 8.08 3.74
C CYS A 84 3.08 8.29 2.99
N PRO A 85 4.12 7.47 3.22
CA PRO A 85 5.43 7.62 2.59
C PRO A 85 5.36 7.51 1.06
N TRP A 86 4.47 6.65 0.54
CA TRP A 86 4.23 6.54 -0.89
C TRP A 86 3.68 7.84 -1.48
N TRP A 87 2.78 8.54 -0.79
CA TRP A 87 2.27 9.83 -1.23
C TRP A 87 3.37 10.90 -1.25
N GLU A 88 4.26 10.92 -0.25
CA GLU A 88 5.42 11.81 -0.25
C GLU A 88 6.34 11.56 -1.44
N ILE A 89 6.57 10.30 -1.80
CA ILE A 89 7.35 9.92 -2.98
C ILE A 89 6.67 10.43 -4.26
N MET A 90 5.36 10.22 -4.41
CA MET A 90 4.61 10.69 -5.59
C MET A 90 4.66 12.21 -5.74
N LYS A 91 4.58 12.97 -4.63
CA LYS A 91 4.78 14.43 -4.64
C LYS A 91 6.19 14.82 -5.04
N SER A 92 7.20 14.22 -4.38
CA SER A 92 8.60 14.56 -4.65
C SER A 92 9.06 14.23 -6.08
N SER A 93 8.35 13.31 -6.75
CA SER A 93 8.58 12.94 -8.14
C SER A 93 7.72 13.71 -9.16
N GLY A 94 6.90 14.67 -8.73
CA GLY A 94 6.04 15.47 -9.62
C GLY A 94 4.89 14.69 -10.26
N ARG A 95 4.45 13.60 -9.62
CA ARG A 95 3.44 12.66 -10.14
C ARG A 95 2.08 12.77 -9.46
N GLU A 96 1.80 13.89 -8.80
CA GLU A 96 0.55 14.14 -8.08
C GLU A 96 -0.69 13.91 -8.95
N ASN A 97 -0.64 14.34 -10.21
CA ASN A 97 -1.74 14.21 -11.16
C ASN A 97 -2.15 12.75 -11.45
N THR A 98 -1.23 11.80 -11.26
CA THR A 98 -1.50 10.37 -11.45
C THR A 98 -1.70 9.60 -10.16
N ALA A 99 -1.25 10.16 -9.02
CA ALA A 99 -1.25 9.48 -7.73
C ALA A 99 -2.65 9.04 -7.30
N GLY A 100 -3.67 9.88 -7.47
CA GLY A 100 -5.05 9.52 -7.12
C GLY A 100 -5.58 8.29 -7.86
N ARG A 101 -5.17 8.09 -9.12
CA ARG A 101 -5.54 6.91 -9.92
C ARG A 101 -4.81 5.66 -9.44
N VAL A 102 -3.51 5.77 -9.16
CA VAL A 102 -2.69 4.66 -8.65
C VAL A 102 -3.17 4.23 -7.27
N GLY A 103 -3.31 5.18 -6.32
CA GLY A 103 -3.74 4.89 -4.96
C GLY A 103 -5.11 4.21 -4.90
N ALA A 104 -6.08 4.67 -5.70
CA ALA A 104 -7.41 4.07 -5.79
C ALA A 104 -7.40 2.63 -6.34
N ALA A 105 -6.44 2.29 -7.21
CA ALA A 105 -6.32 0.96 -7.78
C ALA A 105 -5.55 -0.01 -6.86
N ILE A 106 -4.51 0.49 -6.18
CA ILE A 106 -3.55 -0.33 -5.43
C ILE A 106 -3.95 -0.47 -3.97
N CYS A 107 -4.25 0.62 -3.24
CA CYS A 107 -4.41 0.56 -1.79
C CYS A 107 -5.56 -0.38 -1.37
N PRO A 108 -6.80 -0.26 -1.89
CA PRO A 108 -7.88 -1.18 -1.52
C PRO A 108 -7.55 -2.63 -1.88
N MET A 109 -6.97 -2.86 -3.06
CA MET A 109 -6.59 -4.19 -3.52
C MET A 109 -5.55 -4.83 -2.59
N LEU A 110 -4.51 -4.08 -2.24
CA LEU A 110 -3.41 -4.51 -1.37
C LEU A 110 -3.95 -4.99 -0.02
N TYR A 111 -4.70 -4.14 0.69
CA TYR A 111 -5.18 -4.49 2.03
C TYR A 111 -6.24 -5.60 2.03
N ASN A 112 -7.09 -5.68 1.00
CA ASN A 112 -8.03 -6.80 0.88
C ASN A 112 -7.33 -8.12 0.55
N GLU A 113 -6.22 -8.11 -0.20
CA GLU A 113 -5.46 -9.33 -0.43
C GLU A 113 -4.77 -9.81 0.87
N TRP A 114 -4.31 -8.88 1.72
CA TRP A 114 -3.89 -9.22 3.08
C TRP A 114 -5.03 -9.85 3.89
N ALA A 115 -6.20 -9.21 3.95
CA ALA A 115 -7.37 -9.74 4.66
C ALA A 115 -7.72 -11.16 4.18
N LYS A 116 -7.64 -11.41 2.87
CA LYS A 116 -7.89 -12.73 2.27
C LYS A 116 -6.89 -13.80 2.71
N GLU A 117 -5.59 -13.51 2.71
CA GLU A 117 -4.56 -14.48 3.13
C GLU A 117 -4.72 -14.87 4.61
N TYR A 118 -5.12 -13.91 5.46
CA TYR A 118 -5.44 -14.16 6.86
C TYR A 118 -6.83 -14.77 7.09
N LYS A 119 -7.65 -14.92 6.04
CA LYS A 119 -9.08 -15.27 6.14
C LYS A 119 -9.81 -14.37 7.16
N ALA A 120 -9.40 -13.11 7.22
CA ALA A 120 -9.96 -12.13 8.15
C ALA A 120 -11.44 -11.87 7.80
N PRO A 121 -12.31 -11.65 8.80
CA PRO A 121 -13.74 -11.42 8.58
C PRO A 121 -14.04 -9.98 8.14
N TYR A 122 -13.13 -9.35 7.40
CA TYR A 122 -13.21 -7.93 7.05
C TYR A 122 -13.02 -7.73 5.55
N THR A 123 -13.87 -6.87 4.99
CA THR A 123 -13.62 -6.16 3.74
C THR A 123 -13.06 -4.78 4.10
N ILE A 124 -12.00 -4.35 3.43
CA ILE A 124 -11.35 -3.07 3.72
C ILE A 124 -11.75 -2.05 2.67
N THR A 125 -12.34 -0.95 3.11
CA THR A 125 -12.76 0.18 2.25
C THR A 125 -11.97 1.42 2.62
N PHE A 126 -11.87 2.38 1.69
CA PHE A 126 -11.22 3.66 1.90
C PHE A 126 -12.28 4.75 1.86
N GLU A 127 -12.41 5.51 2.95
CA GLU A 127 -13.30 6.66 3.03
C GLU A 127 -12.62 7.92 2.50
N THR A 128 -11.36 8.16 2.90
CA THR A 128 -10.56 9.31 2.49
C THR A 128 -9.20 8.86 1.97
N SER A 129 -8.58 9.65 1.10
CA SER A 129 -7.28 9.37 0.49
C SER A 129 -6.46 10.64 0.25
N MET A 130 -5.26 10.73 0.84
CA MET A 130 -4.38 11.90 0.66
C MET A 130 -4.04 12.19 -0.80
N CYS A 131 -3.79 11.13 -1.59
CA CYS A 131 -3.51 11.27 -3.02
C CYS A 131 -4.70 11.75 -3.87
N GLN A 132 -5.87 11.93 -3.24
CA GLN A 132 -7.08 12.49 -3.85
C GLN A 132 -7.46 13.87 -3.24
N GLY A 133 -6.61 14.42 -2.37
CA GLY A 133 -6.76 15.77 -1.80
C GLY A 133 -7.19 15.82 -0.33
N ASP A 134 -7.44 14.67 0.30
CA ASP A 134 -7.80 14.63 1.72
C ASP A 134 -6.57 14.86 2.64
N PRO A 135 -6.77 15.32 3.89
CA PRO A 135 -5.66 15.48 4.83
C PRO A 135 -5.09 14.15 5.34
N VAL A 136 -5.88 13.07 5.32
CA VAL A 136 -5.53 11.74 5.84
C VAL A 136 -6.11 10.63 4.96
N CYS A 137 -5.53 9.42 5.01
CA CYS A 137 -6.20 8.24 4.46
C CYS A 137 -6.94 7.50 5.57
N THR A 138 -8.23 7.23 5.39
CA THR A 138 -9.04 6.51 6.37
C THR A 138 -9.48 5.17 5.80
N LEU A 139 -8.99 4.09 6.40
CA LEU A 139 -9.32 2.71 6.04
C LEU A 139 -10.37 2.20 7.02
N HIS A 140 -11.48 1.64 6.54
CA HIS A 140 -12.49 0.99 7.37
C HIS A 140 -12.45 -0.52 7.23
N PHE A 141 -12.69 -1.21 8.34
CA PHE A 141 -12.81 -2.67 8.40
C PHE A 141 -14.29 -3.03 8.54
N GLU A 142 -14.93 -3.27 7.42
CA GLU A 142 -16.32 -3.68 7.36
C GLU A 142 -16.41 -5.19 7.56
N LYS A 143 -17.24 -5.67 8.50
CA LYS A 143 -17.44 -7.11 8.65
C LYS A 143 -18.04 -7.69 7.37
N SER A 144 -17.35 -8.67 6.79
CA SER A 144 -17.90 -9.41 5.66
C SER A 144 -19.13 -10.19 6.14
N VAL A 145 -20.30 -9.90 5.59
CA VAL A 145 -21.51 -10.70 5.83
C VAL A 145 -21.27 -12.07 5.19
N LYS A 146 -21.27 -13.13 6.01
CA LYS A 146 -21.22 -14.51 5.53
C LYS A 146 -22.57 -14.95 4.99
#